data_AF-A0A3C0S0N5-F1
#
_entry.id   AF-A0A3C0S0N5-F1
#
_cell.length_a   1.000
_cell.length_b   1.000
_cell.length_c   1.000
_cell.angle_alpha   90.00
_cell.angle_beta   90.00
_cell.angle_gamma   90.00
#
_symmetry.space_group_name_H-M   'P 1'
#
loop_
_entity.id
_entity.type
_entity.pdbx_description
1 polymer ?
#
loop_
_entity_poly.entity_id
_entity_poly.type
_entity_poly.pdbx_seq_one_letter_code
_entity_poly.pdbx_strand_id
1 'polypeptide(L)'
;MSYNIPDNLKGLSTTEVNASRAKYGWNQLSDNHKSTWFELLVDILKEPMLILLIIISMIYVFVGNYGEAVFMFVAIVAVTAISFYQD
;
A
#
# COMPACT_ATOMS: atom_id res chain seq x y z
N MET A 1 10.62 10.50 37.95
CA MET A 1 9.20 10.12 37.79
C MET A 1 8.92 8.97 38.73
N SER A 2 8.17 9.21 39.80
CA SER A 2 7.73 8.18 40.74
C SER A 2 6.46 7.54 40.17
N TYR A 3 6.58 6.33 39.64
CA TYR A 3 5.43 5.58 39.14
C TYR A 3 4.55 5.16 40.32
N ASN A 4 3.29 5.59 40.32
CA ASN A 4 2.31 5.31 41.36
C ASN A 4 1.68 3.92 41.10
N ILE A 5 2.48 2.87 41.23
CA ILE A 5 2.05 1.48 41.01
C ILE A 5 1.63 0.93 42.37
N PRO A 6 0.37 0.50 42.55
CA PRO A 6 -0.05 -0.10 43.80
C PRO A 6 0.75 -1.39 44.08
N ASP A 7 1.20 -1.57 45.33
CA ASP A 7 2.16 -2.60 45.75
C ASP A 7 1.74 -4.04 45.43
N ASN A 8 0.46 -4.26 45.14
CA ASN A 8 -0.11 -5.55 44.78
C ASN A 8 0.08 -5.93 43.31
N LEU A 9 0.56 -5.02 42.45
CA LEU A 9 0.81 -5.31 41.04
C LEU A 9 2.27 -5.73 40.84
N LYS A 10 2.49 -7.05 40.93
CA LYS A 10 3.76 -7.67 40.54
C LYS A 10 3.73 -7.99 39.04
N GLY A 11 4.71 -7.49 38.29
CA GLY A 11 4.84 -7.80 36.87
C GLY A 11 5.16 -9.28 36.61
N LEU A 12 5.03 -9.72 35.36
CA LEU A 12 5.35 -11.09 34.97
C LEU A 12 6.84 -11.39 35.14
N SER A 13 7.14 -12.62 35.57
CA SER A 13 8.48 -13.18 35.57
C SER A 13 8.96 -13.51 34.15
N THR A 14 10.27 -13.65 33.98
CA THR A 14 10.88 -13.97 32.69
C THR A 14 10.37 -15.28 32.10
N THR A 15 10.04 -16.26 32.95
CA THR A 15 9.45 -17.54 32.53
C THR A 15 8.02 -17.36 32.01
N GLU A 16 7.19 -16.56 32.68
CA GLU A 16 5.82 -16.28 32.25
C GLU A 16 5.79 -15.44 30.97
N VAL A 17 6.72 -14.50 30.81
CA VAL A 17 6.89 -13.74 29.57
C VAL A 17 7.24 -14.67 28.40
N ASN A 18 8.15 -15.63 28.59
CA ASN A 18 8.52 -16.58 27.54
C ASN A 18 7.37 -17.55 27.21
N ALA A 19 6.64 -18.04 28.21
CA ALA A 19 5.46 -18.87 28.01
C ALA A 19 4.35 -18.10 27.25
N SER A 20 4.15 -16.83 27.58
CA SER A 20 3.22 -15.95 26.89
C SER A 20 3.61 -15.73 25.42
N ARG A 21 4.89 -15.41 25.13
CA ARG A 21 5.38 -15.26 23.75
C ARG A 21 5.30 -16.55 22.94
N ALA A 22 5.53 -17.70 23.56
CA ALA A 22 5.37 -19.00 22.88
C ALA A 22 3.89 -19.30 22.52
N LYS A 23 2.95 -18.82 23.35
CA LYS A 23 1.51 -19.07 23.18
C LYS A 23 0.81 -18.05 22.27
N TYR A 24 1.13 -16.78 22.40
CA TYR A 24 0.45 -15.67 21.72
C TYR A 24 1.29 -15.04 20.61
N GLY A 25 2.55 -15.47 20.46
CA GLY A 25 3.49 -14.84 19.57
C GLY A 25 4.04 -13.52 20.11
N TRP A 26 4.83 -12.86 19.27
CA TRP A 26 5.31 -11.52 19.55
C TRP A 26 4.22 -10.50 19.27
N ASN A 27 3.98 -9.58 20.21
CA ASN A 27 3.11 -8.42 19.97
C ASN A 27 3.86 -7.37 19.11
N GLN A 28 4.16 -7.78 17.89
CA GLN A 28 4.74 -6.92 16.86
C GLN A 28 3.80 -6.96 15.66
N LEU A 29 3.57 -5.80 15.04
CA LEU A 29 3.01 -5.80 13.70
C LEU A 29 4.05 -6.43 12.78
N SER A 30 3.66 -7.49 12.08
CA SER A 30 4.50 -8.06 11.04
C SER A 30 4.65 -7.03 9.93
N ASP A 31 5.81 -6.37 9.85
CA ASP A 31 6.22 -5.57 8.69
C ASP A 31 6.52 -6.50 7.50
N ASN A 32 5.49 -7.16 7.00
CA ASN A 32 5.58 -8.08 5.88
C ASN A 32 4.59 -7.67 4.79
N HIS A 33 4.83 -6.52 4.20
CA HIS A 33 4.80 -6.42 2.75
C HIS A 33 5.68 -5.25 2.34
N LYS A 34 6.87 -5.55 1.85
CA LYS A 34 7.48 -4.65 0.87
C LYS A 34 6.66 -4.87 -0.39
N SER A 35 5.55 -4.16 -0.52
CA SER A 35 4.79 -4.10 -1.77
C SER A 35 5.82 -3.83 -2.85
N THR A 36 6.04 -4.82 -3.71
CA THR A 36 7.09 -4.67 -4.71
C THR A 36 6.62 -3.57 -5.66
N TRP A 37 7.51 -2.73 -6.18
CA TRP A 37 7.16 -1.64 -7.09
C TRP A 37 6.29 -2.12 -8.27
N PHE A 38 6.47 -3.39 -8.67
CA PHE A 38 5.66 -4.07 -9.66
C PHE A 38 4.21 -4.35 -9.22
N GLU A 39 4.02 -4.73 -7.96
CA GLU A 39 2.70 -5.04 -7.37
C GLU A 39 1.85 -3.78 -7.26
N LEU A 40 2.46 -2.66 -6.83
CA LEU A 40 1.84 -1.34 -6.77
C LEU A 40 1.44 -0.85 -8.18
N LEU A 41 2.32 -1.04 -9.19
CA LEU A 41 1.98 -0.72 -10.58
C LEU A 41 0.77 -1.53 -11.09
N VAL A 42 0.74 -2.83 -10.81
CA VAL A 42 -0.37 -3.71 -11.23
C VAL A 42 -1.68 -3.31 -10.55
N ASP A 43 -1.65 -2.87 -9.30
CA ASP A 43 -2.85 -2.44 -8.59
C ASP A 43 -3.38 -1.09 -9.10
N ILE A 44 -2.51 -0.13 -9.42
CA ILE A 44 -2.91 1.11 -10.11
C ILE A 44 -3.53 0.81 -11.48
N LEU A 45 -2.96 -0.15 -12.24
CA LEU A 45 -3.51 -0.57 -13.54
C LEU A 45 -4.91 -1.20 -13.43
N LYS A 46 -5.29 -1.73 -12.26
CA LYS A 46 -6.64 -2.29 -12.01
C LYS A 46 -7.67 -1.23 -11.66
N GLU A 47 -7.28 0.03 -11.46
CA GLU A 47 -8.24 1.08 -11.16
C GLU A 47 -9.21 1.30 -12.34
N PRO A 48 -10.54 1.36 -12.07
CA PRO A 48 -11.54 1.55 -13.12
C PRO A 48 -11.30 2.78 -13.99
N MET A 49 -10.75 3.85 -13.40
CA MET A 49 -10.43 5.09 -14.06
C MET A 49 -9.30 4.93 -15.08
N LEU A 50 -8.21 4.24 -14.71
CA LEU A 50 -7.05 4.10 -15.59
C LEU A 50 -7.35 3.18 -16.78
N ILE A 51 -8.12 2.11 -16.54
CA ILE A 51 -8.62 1.21 -17.59
C ILE A 51 -9.44 1.99 -18.63
N LEU A 52 -10.32 2.89 -18.17
CA LEU A 52 -11.13 3.72 -19.07
C LEU A 52 -10.25 4.65 -19.92
N LEU A 53 -9.25 5.29 -19.32
CA LEU A 53 -8.31 6.15 -20.05
C LEU A 53 -7.52 5.38 -21.10
N ILE A 54 -7.07 4.16 -20.78
CA ILE A 54 -6.37 3.27 -21.71
C ILE A 54 -7.27 2.88 -22.90
N ILE A 55 -8.54 2.54 -22.64
CA ILE A 55 -9.51 2.22 -23.69
C ILE A 55 -9.74 3.42 -24.61
N ILE A 56 -9.97 4.60 -24.04
CA ILE A 56 -10.19 5.83 -24.83
C ILE A 56 -8.93 6.17 -25.65
N SER A 57 -7.74 6.05 -25.06
CA SER A 57 -6.48 6.24 -25.78
C SER A 57 -6.35 5.30 -26.97
N MET A 58 -6.70 4.01 -26.81
CA MET A 58 -6.71 3.06 -27.93
C MET A 58 -7.68 3.48 -29.03
N ILE A 59 -8.91 3.89 -28.66
CA ILE A 59 -9.91 4.36 -29.62
C ILE A 59 -9.35 5.54 -30.45
N TYR A 60 -8.71 6.53 -29.82
CA TYR A 60 -8.15 7.67 -30.55
C TYR A 60 -7.01 7.30 -31.49
N VAL A 61 -6.17 6.33 -31.11
CA VAL A 61 -5.13 5.79 -32.00
C VAL A 61 -5.77 5.13 -33.24
N PHE A 62 -6.83 4.33 -33.07
CA PHE A 62 -7.51 3.69 -34.19
C PHE A 62 -8.28 4.68 -35.09
N VAL A 63 -8.79 5.77 -34.51
CA VAL A 63 -9.45 6.86 -35.25
C VAL A 63 -8.44 7.74 -36.00
N GLY A 64 -7.14 7.61 -35.70
CA GLY A 64 -6.08 8.43 -36.31
C GLY A 64 -5.95 9.83 -35.68
N ASN A 65 -6.60 10.07 -34.53
CA ASN A 65 -6.45 11.31 -33.78
C ASN A 65 -5.29 11.18 -32.80
N TYR A 66 -4.07 11.34 -33.32
CA TYR A 66 -2.85 11.24 -32.52
C TYR A 66 -2.71 12.35 -31.48
N GLY A 67 -3.32 13.53 -31.70
CA GLY A 67 -3.27 14.63 -30.73
C GLY A 67 -3.98 14.26 -29.43
N GLU A 68 -5.21 13.77 -29.54
CA GLU A 68 -5.98 13.25 -28.41
C GLU A 68 -5.31 12.02 -27.78
N ALA A 69 -4.77 11.10 -28.58
CA ALA A 69 -4.07 9.93 -28.07
C ALA A 69 -2.84 10.30 -27.22
N VAL A 70 -2.04 11.28 -27.65
CA VAL A 70 -0.89 11.77 -26.89
C VAL A 70 -1.34 12.47 -25.60
N PHE A 71 -2.39 13.29 -25.66
CA PHE A 71 -2.96 13.91 -24.47
C PHE A 71 -3.40 12.86 -23.44
N MET A 72 -4.10 11.82 -23.88
CA MET A 72 -4.52 10.71 -23.03
C MET A 72 -3.34 9.96 -22.43
N PHE A 73 -2.27 9.72 -23.20
CA PHE A 73 -1.06 9.08 -22.71
C PHE A 73 -0.38 9.90 -21.61
N VAL A 74 -0.27 11.22 -21.79
CA VAL A 74 0.28 12.12 -20.77
C VAL A 74 -0.58 12.11 -19.51
N ALA A 75 -1.91 12.11 -19.65
CA ALA A 75 -2.83 12.03 -18.52
C ALA A 75 -2.66 10.74 -17.72
N ILE A 76 -2.53 9.59 -18.40
CA ILE A 76 -2.25 8.29 -17.76
C ILE A 76 -0.95 8.35 -16.96
N VAL A 77 0.14 8.83 -17.57
CA VAL A 77 1.44 8.94 -16.88
C VAL A 77 1.36 9.87 -15.66
N ALA A 78 0.68 11.02 -15.78
CA ALA A 78 0.52 11.97 -14.70
C ALA A 78 -0.27 11.37 -13.53
N VAL A 79 -1.40 10.71 -13.81
CA VAL A 79 -2.23 10.07 -12.77
C VAL A 79 -1.46 8.94 -12.10
N THR A 80 -0.81 8.05 -12.87
CA THR A 80 0.02 6.97 -12.30
C THR A 80 1.14 7.52 -11.42
N ALA A 81 1.82 8.59 -11.83
CA ALA A 81 2.86 9.22 -11.03
C ALA A 81 2.33 9.84 -9.72
N ILE A 82 1.13 10.45 -9.76
CA ILE A 82 0.48 11.00 -8.58
C ILE A 82 0.08 9.89 -7.61
N SER A 83 -0.56 8.82 -8.10
CA SER A 83 -0.92 7.66 -7.27
C SER A 83 0.31 7.02 -6.64
N PHE A 84 1.39 6.86 -7.41
CA PHE A 84 2.65 6.32 -6.93
C PHE A 84 3.32 7.16 -5.83
N TYR A 85 3.10 8.47 -5.80
CA TYR A 85 3.60 9.34 -4.73
C TYR A 85 2.70 9.31 -3.49
N GLN A 86 1.42 9.01 -3.65
CA GLN A 86 0.43 9.02 -2.58
C GLN A 86 0.30 7.68 -1.84
N ASP A 87 0.56 6.56 -2.53
CA ASP A 87 0.71 5.22 -1.93
C ASP A 87 2.13 4.97 -1.40
#